data_AF-A0A0Q8HG02-F1
#
_entry.id   AF-A0A0Q8HG02-F1
#
_cell.length_a   1.000
_cell.length_b   1.000
_cell.length_c   1.000
_cell.angle_alpha   90.00
_cell.angle_beta   90.00
_cell.angle_gamma   90.00
#
_symmetry.space_group_name_H-M   'P 1'
#
loop_
_entity.id
_entity.type
_entity.pdbx_description
1 polymer ?
#
loop_
_entity_poly.entity_id
_entity_poly.type
_entity_poly.pdbx_seq_one_letter_code
_entity_poly.pdbx_strand_id
1 'polypeptide(L)'
;MYIHADALTSLFNLLNTLGSLITQLNDEQKAARKKGLQLYNLGEYRESEAYLMIAATAGDRDSQYALAQVITLRERSLKEEDKTHAEREWYVKAGAQGDVRALLRLADETSLAKAKELAEERADHGDSEAMLQLYELTKDIEWMKKSAEAGFLEAQYSLAVHYDNDHSLIPNTDERETAIDGWLKRAADAGFPKAIHWYSNRPHISHDLPVRKEWLLKWTETNDVWSLRYYAYALGGAYHDENGIDVEYGLEENLVNAYGLMWLIMESHKEFKGYQNISDVFSQIAETLSETDKAAGKAFAQEWKRTHPPMSEYRLTYSDPR
;
A
#
# COMPACT_ATOMS: atom_id res chain seq x y z
N MET A 1 -3.02 56.36 -29.03
CA MET A 1 -3.85 55.27 -28.48
C MET A 1 -3.13 53.96 -28.75
N TYR A 2 -2.07 53.70 -27.99
CA TYR A 2 -1.25 52.51 -28.11
C TYR A 2 -0.80 52.15 -26.70
N ILE A 3 -0.74 50.84 -26.45
CA ILE A 3 -0.21 50.18 -25.25
C ILE A 3 -1.18 50.10 -24.06
N HIS A 4 -2.10 49.14 -24.13
CA HIS A 4 -2.64 48.46 -22.94
C HIS A 4 -2.66 46.93 -23.06
N ALA A 5 -2.41 46.37 -24.25
CA ALA A 5 -2.32 44.91 -24.43
C ALA A 5 -1.05 44.34 -23.78
N ASP A 6 0.11 44.95 -24.01
CA ASP A 6 1.41 44.41 -23.54
C ASP A 6 1.54 44.38 -22.01
N ALA A 7 0.95 45.35 -21.31
CA ALA A 7 0.94 45.40 -19.85
C ALA A 7 0.01 44.33 -19.24
N LEU A 8 -1.13 44.07 -19.89
CA LEU A 8 -2.06 43.02 -19.46
C LEU A 8 -1.48 41.62 -19.69
N THR A 9 -0.83 41.41 -20.84
CA THR A 9 -0.15 40.15 -21.17
C THR A 9 1.05 39.93 -20.25
N SER A 10 1.81 40.98 -19.91
CA SER A 10 2.90 40.88 -18.95
C SER A 10 2.41 40.58 -17.54
N LEU A 11 1.30 41.17 -17.11
CA LEU A 11 0.68 40.89 -15.80
C LEU A 11 0.13 39.46 -15.75
N PHE A 12 -0.53 38.98 -16.82
CA PHE A 12 -1.01 37.61 -16.93
C PHE A 12 0.14 36.59 -16.93
N ASN A 13 1.22 36.88 -17.67
CA ASN A 13 2.40 36.04 -17.67
C ASN A 13 3.08 36.05 -16.30
N LEU A 14 3.14 37.20 -15.61
CA LEU A 14 3.68 37.31 -14.26
C LEU A 14 2.83 36.50 -13.26
N LEU A 15 1.51 36.59 -13.33
CA LEU A 15 0.55 35.80 -12.54
C LEU A 15 0.65 34.31 -12.83
N ASN A 16 0.83 33.91 -14.08
CA ASN A 16 1.05 32.52 -14.45
C ASN A 16 2.42 32.02 -13.97
N THR A 17 3.49 32.84 -14.05
CA THR A 17 4.80 32.48 -13.50
C THR A 17 4.79 32.44 -11.97
N LEU A 18 4.11 33.38 -11.29
CA LEU A 18 3.93 33.37 -9.84
C LEU A 18 3.05 32.20 -9.40
N GLY A 19 1.99 31.89 -10.15
CA GLY A 19 1.18 30.69 -9.98
C GLY A 19 2.01 29.41 -10.14
N SER A 20 2.91 29.37 -11.13
CA SER A 20 3.85 28.26 -11.32
C SER A 20 4.97 28.17 -10.26
N LEU A 21 5.29 29.28 -9.60
CA LEU A 21 6.21 29.35 -8.47
C LEU A 21 5.52 28.98 -7.14
N ILE A 22 4.20 29.15 -7.04
CA ILE A 22 3.38 28.75 -5.89
C ILE A 22 3.01 27.25 -5.97
N THR A 23 3.12 26.60 -7.14
CA THR A 23 2.77 25.17 -7.30
C THR A 23 3.91 24.20 -6.97
N GLN A 24 5.15 24.65 -6.82
CA GLN A 24 6.25 23.77 -6.44
C GLN A 24 6.51 23.84 -4.94
N LEU A 25 6.40 22.67 -4.28
CA LEU A 25 6.78 22.49 -2.89
C LEU A 25 8.23 22.95 -2.67
N ASN A 26 8.47 23.69 -1.59
CA ASN A 26 9.82 23.97 -1.11
C ASN A 26 10.48 22.69 -0.56
N ASP A 27 11.77 22.74 -0.25
CA ASP A 27 12.52 21.53 0.15
C ASP A 27 12.01 20.90 1.44
N GLU A 28 11.57 21.72 2.40
CA GLU A 28 10.95 21.25 3.64
C GLU A 28 9.62 20.54 3.35
N GLN A 29 8.77 21.12 2.50
CA GLN A 29 7.50 20.54 2.09
C GLN A 29 7.68 19.24 1.28
N LYS A 30 8.70 19.16 0.42
CA LYS A 30 9.06 17.92 -0.29
C LYS A 30 9.51 16.82 0.67
N ALA A 31 10.33 17.17 1.66
CA ALA A 31 10.78 16.23 2.69
C ALA A 31 9.60 15.75 3.55
N ALA A 32 8.70 16.66 3.94
CA ALA A 32 7.48 16.35 4.67
C ALA A 32 6.54 15.45 3.86
N ARG A 33 6.27 15.78 2.58
CA ARG A 33 5.49 14.93 1.67
C ARG A 33 6.05 13.51 1.62
N LYS A 34 7.35 13.37 1.37
CA LYS A 34 8.01 12.05 1.28
C LYS A 34 7.85 11.27 2.58
N LYS A 35 8.16 11.87 3.73
CA LYS A 35 8.08 11.21 5.03
C LYS A 35 6.63 10.86 5.41
N GLY A 36 5.70 11.79 5.21
CA GLY A 36 4.28 11.61 5.50
C GLY A 36 3.67 10.47 4.68
N LEU A 37 3.91 10.42 3.37
CA LEU A 37 3.42 9.34 2.51
C LEU A 37 4.06 7.99 2.83
N GLN A 38 5.34 7.95 3.21
CA GLN A 38 6.00 6.71 3.66
C GLN A 38 5.37 6.17 4.95
N LEU A 39 5.17 7.03 5.96
CA LEU A 39 4.50 6.65 7.21
C LEU A 39 3.05 6.22 6.95
N TYR A 40 2.33 6.94 6.11
CA TYR A 40 0.97 6.57 5.69
C TYR A 40 0.98 5.19 5.04
N ASN A 41 1.83 4.92 4.07
CA ASN A 41 1.92 3.62 3.39
C ASN A 41 2.38 2.48 4.31
N LEU A 42 3.08 2.79 5.39
CA LEU A 42 3.43 1.86 6.46
C LEU A 42 2.28 1.64 7.45
N GLY A 43 1.24 2.48 7.46
CA GLY A 43 0.14 2.39 8.42
C GLY A 43 0.39 3.14 9.73
N GLU A 44 1.46 3.94 9.82
CA GLU A 44 1.76 4.86 10.92
C GLU A 44 0.95 6.16 10.78
N TYR A 45 -0.37 6.05 10.89
CA TYR A 45 -1.30 7.15 10.65
C TYR A 45 -1.07 8.34 11.58
N ARG A 46 -0.88 8.10 12.89
CA ARG A 46 -0.70 9.17 13.88
C ARG A 46 0.57 9.97 13.61
N GLU A 47 1.68 9.30 13.33
CA GLU A 47 2.94 10.00 13.04
C GLU A 47 2.89 10.68 11.66
N SER A 48 2.20 10.09 10.68
CA SER A 48 2.10 10.65 9.33
C SER A 48 1.40 12.01 9.28
N GLU A 49 0.43 12.27 10.17
CA GLU A 49 -0.50 13.40 10.09
C GLU A 49 0.21 14.75 10.01
N ALA A 50 1.17 15.00 10.91
CA ALA A 50 1.89 16.28 10.95
C ALA A 50 2.70 16.53 9.67
N TYR A 51 3.32 15.49 9.11
CA TYR A 51 4.08 15.61 7.86
C TYR A 51 3.17 15.79 6.65
N LEU A 52 2.07 15.04 6.59
CA LEU A 52 1.06 15.16 5.54
C LEU A 52 0.42 16.55 5.55
N MET A 53 0.14 17.11 6.72
CA MET A 53 -0.42 18.46 6.87
C MET A 53 0.44 19.54 6.20
N ILE A 54 1.77 19.47 6.35
CA ILE A 54 2.70 20.44 5.74
C ILE A 54 2.58 20.44 4.20
N ALA A 55 2.54 19.26 3.59
CA ALA A 55 2.44 19.13 2.13
C ALA A 55 1.01 19.38 1.62
N ALA A 56 0.00 18.91 2.36
CA ALA A 56 -1.41 19.06 1.99
C ALA A 56 -1.85 20.53 2.00
N THR A 57 -1.42 21.30 3.02
CA THR A 57 -1.64 22.76 3.10
C THR A 57 -0.93 23.53 1.99
N ALA A 58 0.20 23.01 1.50
CA ALA A 58 0.92 23.52 0.34
C ALA A 58 0.29 23.11 -1.01
N GLY A 59 -0.82 22.35 -1.00
CA GLY A 59 -1.56 22.00 -2.21
C GLY A 59 -1.27 20.60 -2.76
N ASP A 60 -0.42 19.79 -2.13
CA ASP A 60 -0.06 18.46 -2.66
C ASP A 60 -1.26 17.49 -2.65
N ARG A 61 -1.74 17.13 -3.84
CA ARG A 61 -2.92 16.28 -4.04
C ARG A 61 -2.85 14.94 -3.27
N ASP A 62 -1.72 14.23 -3.35
CA ASP A 62 -1.60 12.92 -2.71
C ASP A 62 -1.59 13.05 -1.18
N SER A 63 -0.94 14.08 -0.65
CA SER A 63 -0.93 14.36 0.79
C SER A 63 -2.31 14.80 1.29
N GLN A 64 -3.08 15.54 0.49
CA GLN A 64 -4.47 15.89 0.82
C GLN A 64 -5.34 14.63 0.92
N TYR A 65 -5.26 13.71 -0.06
CA TYR A 65 -5.98 12.43 0.00
C TYR A 65 -5.54 11.59 1.21
N ALA A 66 -4.23 11.43 1.42
CA ALA A 66 -3.70 10.63 2.53
C ALA A 66 -4.09 11.20 3.89
N LEU A 67 -4.04 12.52 4.06
CA LEU A 67 -4.46 13.20 5.28
C LEU A 67 -5.95 13.01 5.56
N ALA A 68 -6.79 13.10 4.53
CA ALA A 68 -8.22 12.82 4.65
C ALA A 68 -8.46 11.38 5.15
N GLN A 69 -7.75 10.40 4.58
CA GLN A 69 -7.82 9.00 5.00
C GLN A 69 -7.34 8.79 6.45
N VAL A 70 -6.27 9.49 6.87
CA VAL A 70 -5.79 9.46 8.27
C VAL A 70 -6.87 9.96 9.23
N ILE A 71 -7.50 11.10 8.91
CA ILE A 71 -8.60 11.67 9.72
C ILE A 71 -9.79 10.70 9.76
N THR A 72 -10.20 10.13 8.61
CA THR A 72 -11.27 9.13 8.55
C THR A 72 -10.99 7.95 9.50
N LEU A 73 -9.76 7.43 9.51
CA LEU A 73 -9.38 6.30 10.35
C LEU A 73 -9.33 6.66 11.84
N ARG A 74 -8.81 7.83 12.18
CA ARG A 74 -8.77 8.36 13.55
C ARG A 74 -10.17 8.53 14.13
N GLU A 75 -11.10 9.00 13.31
CA GLU A 75 -12.47 9.31 13.74
C GLU A 75 -13.44 8.14 13.64
N ARG A 76 -13.03 7.03 13.02
CA ARG A 76 -13.88 5.85 12.78
C ARG A 76 -14.52 5.28 14.06
N SER A 77 -13.81 5.31 15.19
CA SER A 77 -14.31 4.80 16.47
C SER A 77 -15.05 5.83 17.32
N LEU A 78 -15.06 7.10 16.89
CA LEU A 78 -15.77 8.16 17.58
C LEU A 78 -17.26 8.07 17.29
N LYS A 79 -18.07 8.53 18.23
CA LYS A 79 -19.50 8.76 17.97
C LYS A 79 -19.67 9.92 17.01
N GLU A 80 -20.77 9.94 16.28
CA GLU A 80 -21.00 10.94 15.23
C GLU A 80 -20.95 12.36 15.78
N GLU A 81 -21.49 12.60 16.98
CA GLU A 81 -21.45 13.90 17.65
C GLU A 81 -20.04 14.39 18.00
N ASP A 82 -19.06 13.49 18.05
CA ASP A 82 -17.66 13.78 18.41
C ASP A 82 -16.74 13.89 17.17
N LYS A 83 -17.25 13.58 15.97
CA LYS A 83 -16.47 13.67 14.73
C LYS A 83 -16.34 15.11 14.27
N THR A 84 -15.16 15.44 13.75
CA THR A 84 -14.89 16.79 13.21
C THR A 84 -15.28 16.90 11.74
N HIS A 85 -15.31 15.77 11.02
CA HIS A 85 -15.52 15.70 9.58
C HIS A 85 -14.48 16.51 8.76
N ALA A 86 -13.32 16.79 9.34
CA ALA A 86 -12.26 17.56 8.69
C ALA A 86 -11.70 16.85 7.45
N GLU A 87 -11.86 15.53 7.32
CA GLU A 87 -11.48 14.76 6.13
C GLU A 87 -12.19 15.28 4.87
N ARG A 88 -13.45 15.74 5.00
CA ARG A 88 -14.25 16.14 3.84
C ARG A 88 -13.62 17.31 3.11
N GLU A 89 -13.08 18.29 3.82
CA GLU A 89 -12.41 19.43 3.21
C GLU A 89 -11.18 18.97 2.40
N TRP A 90 -10.39 18.05 2.95
CA TRP A 90 -9.22 17.51 2.28
C TRP A 90 -9.56 16.68 1.05
N TYR A 91 -10.61 15.85 1.10
CA TYR A 91 -11.09 15.16 -0.09
C TYR A 91 -11.59 16.14 -1.16
N VAL A 92 -12.29 17.22 -0.78
CA VAL A 92 -12.72 18.26 -1.73
C VAL A 92 -11.52 18.91 -2.41
N LYS A 93 -10.46 19.26 -1.66
CA LYS A 93 -9.24 19.84 -2.25
C LYS A 93 -8.54 18.87 -3.20
N ALA A 94 -8.41 17.58 -2.84
CA ALA A 94 -7.80 16.58 -3.72
C ALA A 94 -8.66 16.31 -4.97
N GLY A 95 -9.98 16.19 -4.80
CA GLY A 95 -10.93 15.98 -5.89
C GLY A 95 -11.06 17.19 -6.83
N ALA A 96 -10.86 18.41 -6.33
CA ALA A 96 -10.75 19.61 -7.17
C ALA A 96 -9.58 19.50 -8.17
N GLN A 97 -8.49 18.85 -7.76
CA GLN A 97 -7.31 18.54 -8.59
C GLN A 97 -7.45 17.24 -9.42
N GLY A 98 -8.66 16.67 -9.48
CA GLY A 98 -8.94 15.46 -10.27
C GLY A 98 -8.54 14.14 -9.59
N ASP A 99 -8.36 14.12 -8.27
CA ASP A 99 -8.12 12.86 -7.56
C ASP A 99 -9.42 12.01 -7.51
N VAL A 100 -9.50 11.00 -8.37
CA VAL A 100 -10.67 10.09 -8.45
C VAL A 100 -10.87 9.32 -7.13
N ARG A 101 -9.81 8.97 -6.41
CA ARG A 101 -9.91 8.26 -5.11
C ARG A 101 -10.61 9.16 -4.09
N ALA A 102 -10.26 10.44 -4.05
CA ALA A 102 -10.91 11.43 -3.17
C ALA A 102 -12.39 11.64 -3.55
N LEU A 103 -12.69 11.75 -4.84
CA LEU A 103 -14.06 11.92 -5.33
C LEU A 103 -14.94 10.70 -5.00
N LEU A 104 -14.40 9.48 -5.12
CA LEU A 104 -15.04 8.24 -4.67
C LEU A 104 -15.34 8.24 -3.17
N ARG A 105 -14.45 8.80 -2.34
CA ARG A 105 -14.65 8.91 -0.89
C ARG A 105 -15.68 9.97 -0.49
N LEU A 106 -15.82 11.05 -1.27
CA LEU A 106 -16.86 12.06 -1.04
C LEU A 106 -18.27 11.50 -1.26
N ALA A 107 -18.42 10.61 -2.24
CA ALA A 107 -19.61 9.81 -2.52
C ALA A 107 -20.92 10.59 -2.76
N ASP A 108 -20.88 11.93 -2.85
CA ASP A 108 -22.01 12.73 -3.31
C ASP A 108 -22.15 12.69 -4.83
N GLU A 109 -23.37 12.96 -5.32
CA GLU A 109 -23.73 12.86 -6.74
C GLU A 109 -22.79 13.67 -7.65
N THR A 110 -22.42 14.88 -7.22
CA THR A 110 -21.53 15.76 -7.99
C THR A 110 -20.12 15.16 -8.09
N SER A 111 -19.60 14.66 -6.97
CA SER A 111 -18.27 14.05 -6.91
C SER A 111 -18.20 12.76 -7.71
N LEU A 112 -19.23 11.91 -7.63
CA LEU A 112 -19.30 10.66 -8.40
C LEU A 112 -19.45 10.89 -9.90
N ALA A 113 -20.22 11.90 -10.31
CA ALA A 113 -20.33 12.29 -11.72
C ALA A 113 -18.97 12.72 -12.28
N LYS A 114 -18.25 13.58 -11.55
CA LYS A 114 -16.89 14.02 -11.93
C LYS A 114 -15.89 12.85 -11.92
N ALA A 115 -15.95 11.97 -10.93
CA ALA A 115 -15.09 10.78 -10.85
C ALA A 115 -15.28 9.89 -12.08
N LYS A 116 -16.54 9.69 -12.49
CA LYS A 116 -16.89 8.90 -13.65
C LYS A 116 -16.38 9.52 -14.95
N GLU A 117 -16.60 10.81 -15.16
CA GLU A 117 -16.09 11.53 -16.34
C GLU A 117 -14.57 11.39 -16.48
N LEU A 118 -13.83 11.65 -15.40
CA LEU A 118 -12.36 11.54 -15.39
C LEU A 118 -11.88 10.10 -15.62
N ALA A 119 -12.57 9.11 -15.03
CA ALA A 119 -12.20 7.71 -15.19
C ALA A 119 -12.53 7.18 -16.59
N GLU A 120 -13.65 7.58 -17.19
CA GLU A 120 -14.02 7.22 -18.57
C GLU A 120 -13.00 7.81 -19.56
N GLU A 121 -12.67 9.10 -19.44
CA GLU A 121 -11.66 9.75 -20.30
C GLU A 121 -10.31 9.02 -20.23
N ARG A 122 -9.83 8.71 -19.02
CA ARG A 122 -8.56 8.00 -18.82
C ARG A 122 -8.62 6.55 -19.35
N ALA A 123 -9.71 5.84 -19.10
CA ALA A 123 -9.89 4.46 -19.55
C ALA A 123 -9.94 4.36 -21.08
N ASP A 124 -10.55 5.32 -21.78
CA ASP A 124 -10.54 5.42 -23.24
C ASP A 124 -9.13 5.56 -23.82
N HIS A 125 -8.18 6.09 -23.03
CA HIS A 125 -6.76 6.17 -23.37
C HIS A 125 -5.94 4.99 -22.85
N GLY A 126 -6.58 3.92 -22.39
CA GLY A 126 -5.92 2.69 -21.95
C GLY A 126 -5.37 2.73 -20.51
N ASP A 127 -5.76 3.71 -19.70
CA ASP A 127 -5.35 3.77 -18.30
C ASP A 127 -5.98 2.61 -17.50
N SER A 128 -5.13 1.66 -17.12
CA SER A 128 -5.56 0.44 -16.43
C SER A 128 -6.07 0.70 -15.01
N GLU A 129 -5.57 1.72 -14.31
CA GLU A 129 -6.11 2.09 -12.99
C GLU A 129 -7.52 2.69 -13.14
N ALA A 130 -7.72 3.56 -14.14
CA ALA A 130 -9.02 4.16 -14.40
C ALA A 130 -10.10 3.11 -14.72
N MET A 131 -9.73 2.03 -15.40
CA MET A 131 -10.63 0.88 -15.59
C MET A 131 -11.03 0.24 -14.25
N LEU A 132 -10.13 0.10 -13.27
CA LEU A 132 -10.52 -0.37 -11.94
C LEU A 132 -11.39 0.66 -11.20
N GLN A 133 -11.13 1.96 -11.37
CA GLN A 133 -11.99 3.02 -10.82
C GLN A 133 -13.42 2.94 -11.38
N LEU A 134 -13.58 2.61 -12.66
CA LEU A 134 -14.90 2.38 -13.27
C LEU A 134 -15.60 1.16 -12.67
N TYR A 135 -14.88 0.09 -12.36
CA TYR A 135 -15.43 -1.00 -11.56
C TYR A 135 -15.90 -0.49 -10.19
N GLU A 136 -15.12 0.32 -9.48
CA GLU A 136 -15.53 0.84 -8.18
C GLU A 136 -16.80 1.70 -8.24
N LEU A 137 -16.98 2.46 -9.33
CA LEU A 137 -18.15 3.29 -9.59
C LEU A 137 -19.40 2.49 -9.99
N THR A 138 -19.23 1.44 -10.80
CA THR A 138 -20.34 0.75 -11.48
C THR A 138 -20.65 -0.63 -10.94
N LYS A 139 -19.67 -1.26 -10.29
CA LYS A 139 -19.65 -2.67 -9.91
C LYS A 139 -19.81 -3.64 -11.08
N ASP A 140 -19.54 -3.17 -12.30
CA ASP A 140 -19.47 -4.01 -13.49
C ASP A 140 -18.08 -4.69 -13.58
N ILE A 141 -18.07 -6.01 -13.39
CA ILE A 141 -16.86 -6.82 -13.37
C ILE A 141 -16.07 -6.77 -14.68
N GLU A 142 -16.69 -6.42 -15.81
CA GLU A 142 -16.01 -6.29 -17.10
C GLU A 142 -14.94 -5.17 -17.07
N TRP A 143 -15.15 -4.12 -16.28
CA TRP A 143 -14.14 -3.09 -16.08
C TRP A 143 -12.92 -3.60 -15.30
N MET A 144 -13.15 -4.45 -14.29
CA MET A 144 -12.05 -5.09 -13.55
C MET A 144 -11.27 -6.05 -14.45
N LYS A 145 -11.96 -6.83 -15.30
CA LYS A 145 -11.31 -7.71 -16.30
C LYS A 145 -10.42 -6.91 -17.24
N LYS A 146 -10.94 -5.83 -17.83
CA LYS A 146 -10.16 -4.94 -18.71
C LYS A 146 -8.95 -4.34 -17.99
N SER A 147 -9.11 -3.91 -16.74
CA SER A 147 -8.01 -3.39 -15.91
C SER A 147 -6.92 -4.44 -15.68
N ALA A 148 -7.31 -5.67 -15.33
CA ALA A 148 -6.39 -6.79 -15.11
C ALA A 148 -5.65 -7.19 -16.39
N GLU A 149 -6.36 -7.24 -17.53
CA GLU A 149 -5.81 -7.49 -18.86
C GLU A 149 -4.85 -6.39 -19.31
N ALA A 150 -5.14 -5.13 -18.99
CA ALA A 150 -4.27 -3.99 -19.24
C ALA A 150 -3.05 -3.93 -18.29
N GLY A 151 -2.92 -4.87 -17.34
CA GLY A 151 -1.74 -5.03 -16.51
C GLY A 151 -1.78 -4.35 -15.15
N PHE A 152 -2.93 -3.84 -14.70
CA PHE A 152 -3.03 -3.25 -13.37
C PHE A 152 -2.97 -4.34 -12.29
N LEU A 153 -1.87 -4.38 -11.54
CA LEU A 153 -1.56 -5.48 -10.61
C LEU A 153 -2.61 -5.64 -9.51
N GLU A 154 -3.14 -4.52 -8.99
CA GLU A 154 -4.21 -4.55 -7.99
C GLU A 154 -5.50 -5.13 -8.57
N ALA A 155 -5.84 -4.87 -9.84
CA ALA A 155 -6.99 -5.50 -10.50
C ALA A 155 -6.76 -6.98 -10.79
N GLN A 156 -5.56 -7.40 -11.18
CA GLN A 156 -5.23 -8.81 -11.36
C GLN A 156 -5.41 -9.59 -10.05
N TYR A 157 -4.88 -9.06 -8.95
CA TYR A 157 -5.11 -9.65 -7.63
C TYR A 157 -6.60 -9.66 -7.26
N SER A 158 -7.28 -8.51 -7.37
CA SER A 158 -8.68 -8.40 -6.97
C SER A 158 -9.61 -9.30 -7.79
N LEU A 159 -9.34 -9.47 -9.08
CA LEU A 159 -10.10 -10.36 -9.95
C LEU A 159 -9.95 -11.83 -9.54
N ALA A 160 -8.74 -12.24 -9.16
CA ALA A 160 -8.51 -13.58 -8.63
C ALA A 160 -9.30 -13.82 -7.33
N VAL A 161 -9.29 -12.85 -6.40
CA VAL A 161 -10.08 -12.95 -5.16
C VAL A 161 -11.58 -12.96 -5.43
N HIS A 162 -12.06 -12.20 -6.42
CA HIS A 162 -13.46 -12.25 -6.84
C HIS A 162 -13.87 -13.63 -7.34
N TYR A 163 -13.04 -14.29 -8.14
CA TYR A 163 -13.32 -15.65 -8.59
C TYR A 163 -13.30 -16.65 -7.42
N ASP A 164 -12.41 -16.50 -6.45
CA ASP A 164 -12.36 -17.34 -5.25
C ASP A 164 -13.62 -17.15 -4.36
N ASN A 165 -14.11 -15.91 -4.23
CA ASN A 165 -15.25 -15.58 -3.38
C ASN A 165 -16.61 -15.82 -4.04
N ASP A 166 -16.72 -15.65 -5.37
CA ASP A 166 -17.95 -15.85 -6.13
C ASP A 166 -17.76 -16.88 -7.24
N HIS A 167 -18.03 -18.13 -6.87
CA HIS A 167 -17.97 -19.28 -7.78
C HIS A 167 -18.99 -19.19 -8.93
N SER A 168 -19.99 -18.31 -8.89
CA SER A 168 -20.94 -18.14 -10.00
C SER A 168 -20.33 -17.43 -11.20
N LEU A 169 -19.26 -16.66 -10.99
CA LEU A 169 -18.51 -16.00 -12.07
C LEU A 169 -17.79 -17.01 -12.98
N ILE A 170 -17.34 -18.14 -12.40
CA ILE A 170 -16.78 -19.29 -13.12
C ILE A 170 -17.26 -20.58 -12.44
N PRO A 171 -18.41 -21.15 -12.87
CA PRO A 171 -19.01 -22.32 -12.22
C PRO A 171 -18.14 -23.58 -12.27
N ASN A 172 -17.38 -23.77 -13.36
CA ASN A 172 -16.47 -24.90 -13.49
C ASN A 172 -15.27 -24.71 -12.56
N THR A 173 -15.05 -25.68 -11.66
CA THR A 173 -13.96 -25.60 -10.67
C THR A 173 -12.58 -25.56 -11.29
N ASP A 174 -12.27 -26.42 -12.25
CA ASP A 174 -10.93 -26.48 -12.84
C ASP A 174 -10.59 -25.20 -13.63
N GLU A 175 -11.57 -24.66 -14.36
CA GLU A 175 -11.44 -23.38 -15.07
C GLU A 175 -11.24 -22.22 -14.09
N ARG A 176 -11.98 -22.23 -12.97
CA ARG A 176 -11.88 -21.20 -11.94
C ARG A 176 -10.52 -21.21 -11.25
N GLU A 177 -10.06 -22.37 -10.79
CA GLU A 177 -8.75 -22.50 -10.16
C GLU A 177 -7.63 -22.08 -11.12
N THR A 178 -7.73 -22.46 -12.40
CA THR A 178 -6.78 -22.04 -13.44
C THR A 178 -6.78 -20.52 -13.62
N ALA A 179 -7.96 -19.88 -13.60
CA ALA A 179 -8.07 -18.42 -13.72
C ALA A 179 -7.48 -17.71 -12.49
N ILE A 180 -7.78 -18.18 -11.27
CA ILE A 180 -7.23 -17.66 -10.02
C ILE A 180 -5.69 -17.76 -10.04
N ASP A 181 -5.15 -18.94 -10.33
CA ASP A 181 -3.71 -19.18 -10.39
C ASP A 181 -3.04 -18.29 -11.44
N GLY A 182 -3.64 -18.18 -12.62
CA GLY A 182 -3.09 -17.35 -13.70
C GLY A 182 -3.02 -15.86 -13.35
N TRP A 183 -4.07 -15.30 -12.72
CA TRP A 183 -4.07 -13.89 -12.32
C TRP A 183 -3.13 -13.62 -11.14
N LEU A 184 -3.17 -14.46 -10.10
CA LEU A 184 -2.24 -14.34 -8.97
C LEU A 184 -0.80 -14.47 -9.42
N LYS A 185 -0.47 -15.44 -10.27
CA LYS A 185 0.89 -15.64 -10.78
C LYS A 185 1.39 -14.41 -11.54
N ARG A 186 0.58 -13.83 -12.43
CA ARG A 186 0.96 -12.62 -13.20
C ARG A 186 1.30 -11.45 -12.27
N ALA A 187 0.44 -11.16 -11.30
CA ALA A 187 0.67 -10.08 -10.34
C ALA A 187 1.86 -10.37 -9.41
N ALA A 188 2.02 -11.63 -8.98
CA ALA A 188 3.14 -12.08 -8.15
C ALA A 188 4.48 -12.05 -8.90
N ASP A 189 4.50 -12.44 -10.18
CA ASP A 189 5.66 -12.36 -11.07
C ASP A 189 6.13 -10.90 -11.19
N ALA A 190 5.19 -9.96 -11.31
CA ALA A 190 5.42 -8.52 -11.37
C ALA A 190 5.72 -7.85 -10.01
N GLY A 191 5.74 -8.61 -8.91
CA GLY A 191 6.16 -8.10 -7.60
C GLY A 191 5.03 -7.54 -6.72
N PHE A 192 3.76 -7.82 -7.02
CA PHE A 192 2.65 -7.31 -6.20
C PHE A 192 2.53 -8.09 -4.88
N PRO A 193 2.79 -7.48 -3.70
CA PRO A 193 3.04 -8.22 -2.45
C PRO A 193 1.86 -9.11 -2.01
N LYS A 194 0.63 -8.61 -2.16
CA LYS A 194 -0.57 -9.40 -1.84
C LYS A 194 -0.73 -10.60 -2.77
N ALA A 195 -0.45 -10.45 -4.06
CA ALA A 195 -0.51 -11.56 -4.99
C ALA A 195 0.61 -12.57 -4.74
N ILE A 196 1.83 -12.13 -4.39
CA ILE A 196 2.91 -13.05 -3.99
C ILE A 196 2.47 -13.90 -2.80
N HIS A 197 1.95 -13.27 -1.74
CA HIS A 197 1.49 -13.97 -0.57
C HIS A 197 0.40 -14.99 -0.90
N TRP A 198 -0.62 -14.58 -1.66
CA TRP A 198 -1.72 -15.48 -2.04
C TRP A 198 -1.25 -16.62 -2.95
N TYR A 199 -0.41 -16.31 -3.95
CA TYR A 199 0.15 -17.31 -4.86
C TYR A 199 1.02 -18.34 -4.10
N SER A 200 1.83 -17.91 -3.14
CA SER A 200 2.65 -18.81 -2.30
C SER A 200 1.82 -19.77 -1.42
N ASN A 201 0.55 -19.46 -1.19
CA ASN A 201 -0.36 -20.28 -0.40
C ASN A 201 -1.30 -21.14 -1.26
N ARG A 202 -1.15 -21.10 -2.60
CA ARG A 202 -1.90 -22.00 -3.49
C ARG A 202 -1.45 -23.45 -3.27
N PRO A 203 -2.34 -24.45 -3.27
CA PRO A 203 -2.01 -25.81 -2.83
C PRO A 203 -0.82 -26.46 -3.56
N HIS A 204 -0.65 -26.17 -4.85
CA HIS A 204 0.47 -26.71 -5.63
C HIS A 204 1.81 -26.03 -5.34
N ILE A 205 1.80 -24.85 -4.69
CA ILE A 205 3.00 -24.14 -4.23
C ILE A 205 3.29 -24.42 -2.76
N SER A 206 2.27 -24.37 -1.90
CA SER A 206 2.47 -24.47 -0.44
C SER A 206 2.96 -25.85 0.03
N HIS A 207 2.71 -26.91 -0.75
CA HIS A 207 3.24 -28.25 -0.48
C HIS A 207 4.68 -28.47 -0.98
N ASP A 208 5.25 -27.53 -1.72
CA ASP A 208 6.65 -27.55 -2.19
C ASP A 208 7.44 -26.49 -1.42
N LEU A 209 8.03 -26.88 -0.28
CA LEU A 209 8.75 -25.96 0.60
C LEU A 209 9.89 -25.20 -0.11
N PRO A 210 10.74 -25.83 -0.95
CA PRO A 210 11.71 -25.09 -1.76
C PRO A 210 11.09 -23.98 -2.61
N VAL A 211 10.00 -24.25 -3.33
CA VAL A 211 9.34 -23.23 -4.16
C VAL A 211 8.67 -22.17 -3.30
N ARG A 212 8.00 -22.55 -2.20
CA ARG A 212 7.36 -21.61 -1.27
C ARG A 212 8.39 -20.67 -0.62
N LYS A 213 9.58 -21.16 -0.31
CA LYS A 213 10.72 -20.38 0.19
C LYS A 213 11.13 -19.28 -0.78
N GLU A 214 11.28 -19.62 -2.06
CA GLU A 214 11.64 -18.65 -3.10
C GLU A 214 10.60 -17.51 -3.19
N TRP A 215 9.30 -17.86 -3.10
CA TRP A 215 8.24 -16.87 -3.07
C TRP A 215 8.24 -16.00 -1.81
N LEU A 216 8.50 -16.58 -0.63
CA LEU A 216 8.66 -15.80 0.59
C LEU A 216 9.80 -14.80 0.45
N LEU A 217 10.98 -15.23 0.01
CA LEU A 217 12.14 -14.35 -0.18
C LEU A 217 11.82 -13.24 -1.18
N LYS A 218 11.19 -13.56 -2.32
CA LYS A 218 10.73 -12.56 -3.29
C LYS A 218 9.75 -11.55 -2.68
N TRP A 219 8.85 -11.99 -1.81
CA TRP A 219 7.95 -11.10 -1.08
C TRP A 219 8.73 -10.20 -0.12
N THR A 220 9.70 -10.77 0.61
CA THR A 220 10.54 -10.04 1.58
C THR A 220 11.35 -8.92 0.91
N GLU A 221 11.81 -9.11 -0.33
CA GLU A 221 12.48 -8.06 -1.12
C GLU A 221 11.61 -6.81 -1.37
N THR A 222 10.28 -6.94 -1.34
CA THR A 222 9.38 -5.77 -1.47
C THR A 222 9.34 -4.93 -0.19
N ASN A 223 9.98 -5.38 0.88
CA ASN A 223 9.93 -4.78 2.21
C ASN A 223 8.49 -4.61 2.74
N ASP A 224 7.61 -5.55 2.39
CA ASP A 224 6.26 -5.61 2.95
C ASP A 224 6.33 -6.04 4.42
N VAL A 225 5.66 -5.33 5.33
CA VAL A 225 5.79 -5.60 6.77
C VAL A 225 5.30 -6.99 7.17
N TRP A 226 4.29 -7.54 6.47
CA TRP A 226 3.81 -8.89 6.71
C TRP A 226 4.85 -9.91 6.24
N SER A 227 5.45 -9.71 5.07
CA SER A 227 6.54 -10.56 4.57
C SER A 227 7.73 -10.61 5.52
N LEU A 228 8.16 -9.47 6.05
CA LEU A 228 9.28 -9.39 7.01
C LEU A 228 8.94 -10.11 8.30
N ARG A 229 7.69 -10.01 8.77
CA ARG A 229 7.21 -10.76 9.93
C ARG A 229 7.29 -12.27 9.67
N TYR A 230 6.75 -12.76 8.55
CA TYR A 230 6.79 -14.18 8.22
C TYR A 230 8.22 -14.68 8.09
N TYR A 231 9.08 -13.92 7.43
CA TYR A 231 10.49 -14.25 7.29
C TYR A 231 11.21 -14.29 8.65
N ALA A 232 11.00 -13.27 9.50
CA ALA A 232 11.58 -13.25 10.84
C ALA A 232 11.06 -14.40 11.73
N TYR A 233 9.80 -14.81 11.58
CA TYR A 233 9.24 -15.95 12.30
C TYR A 233 9.86 -17.28 11.85
N ALA A 234 10.01 -17.46 10.53
CA ALA A 234 10.64 -18.64 9.96
C ALA A 234 12.12 -18.76 10.40
N LEU A 235 12.84 -17.65 10.54
CA LEU A 235 14.19 -17.65 11.09
C LEU A 235 14.24 -17.80 12.62
N GLY A 236 13.15 -17.47 13.32
CA GLY A 236 13.11 -17.26 14.77
C GLY A 236 12.72 -18.47 15.62
N GLY A 237 12.61 -19.66 15.04
CA GLY A 237 12.30 -20.88 15.82
C GLY A 237 10.81 -21.11 16.12
N ALA A 238 9.91 -20.29 15.58
CA ALA A 238 8.48 -20.35 15.94
C ALA A 238 7.79 -21.65 15.50
N TYR A 239 8.20 -22.22 14.36
CA TYR A 239 7.58 -23.39 13.73
C TYR A 239 8.64 -24.37 13.19
N HIS A 240 9.56 -24.81 14.05
CA HIS A 240 10.67 -25.68 13.63
C HIS A 240 10.46 -27.15 13.94
N ASP A 241 11.05 -28.01 13.11
CA ASP A 241 11.23 -29.43 13.41
C ASP A 241 12.38 -29.66 14.41
N GLU A 242 12.66 -30.93 14.72
CA GLU A 242 13.73 -31.31 15.66
C GLU A 242 15.15 -30.93 15.19
N ASN A 243 15.31 -30.54 13.92
CA ASN A 243 16.58 -30.15 13.32
C ASN A 243 16.73 -28.62 13.18
N GLY A 244 15.77 -27.83 13.67
CA GLY A 244 15.78 -26.37 13.55
C GLY A 244 15.45 -25.87 12.14
N ILE A 245 14.68 -26.65 11.38
CA ILE A 245 14.18 -26.26 10.06
C ILE A 245 12.73 -25.85 10.18
N ASP A 246 12.40 -24.66 9.65
CA ASP A 246 11.05 -24.16 9.57
C ASP A 246 10.15 -25.03 8.70
N VAL A 247 9.05 -25.51 9.27
CA VAL A 247 8.12 -26.43 8.61
C VAL A 247 7.19 -25.72 7.61
N GLU A 248 7.15 -24.39 7.64
CA GLU A 248 6.31 -23.59 6.75
C GLU A 248 7.02 -23.23 5.44
N TYR A 249 8.32 -22.93 5.49
CA TYR A 249 9.11 -22.38 4.38
C TYR A 249 10.48 -23.06 4.20
N GLY A 250 10.87 -24.05 5.00
CA GLY A 250 12.16 -24.73 4.85
C GLY A 250 13.38 -23.81 5.06
N LEU A 251 13.23 -22.83 5.95
CA LEU A 251 14.31 -21.92 6.35
C LEU A 251 15.05 -22.48 7.57
N GLU A 252 16.38 -22.39 7.53
CA GLU A 252 17.22 -22.69 8.69
C GLU A 252 17.07 -21.59 9.74
N GLU A 253 17.15 -21.98 11.01
CA GLU A 253 17.15 -21.03 12.12
C GLU A 253 18.26 -19.98 11.99
N ASN A 254 17.90 -18.72 12.22
CA ASN A 254 18.84 -17.62 12.39
C ASN A 254 18.26 -16.58 13.36
N LEU A 255 18.42 -16.85 14.65
CA LEU A 255 17.89 -16.01 15.73
C LEU A 255 18.42 -14.57 15.69
N VAL A 256 19.66 -14.37 15.24
CA VAL A 256 20.28 -13.03 15.13
C VAL A 256 19.55 -12.16 14.10
N ASN A 257 19.32 -12.70 12.91
CA ASN A 257 18.60 -11.99 11.85
C ASN A 257 17.11 -11.85 12.19
N ALA A 258 16.49 -12.88 12.78
CA ALA A 258 15.12 -12.82 13.28
C ALA A 258 14.93 -11.67 14.28
N TYR A 259 15.80 -11.59 15.28
CA TYR A 259 15.82 -10.51 16.27
C TYR A 259 15.95 -9.14 15.61
N GLY A 260 16.88 -9.01 14.65
CA GLY A 260 17.08 -7.78 13.89
C GLY A 260 15.83 -7.30 13.15
N LEU A 261 15.20 -8.18 12.37
CA LEU A 261 14.00 -7.85 11.59
C LEU A 261 12.81 -7.52 12.49
N MET A 262 12.59 -8.29 13.56
CA MET A 262 11.53 -7.99 14.54
C MET A 262 11.76 -6.63 15.20
N TRP A 263 13.00 -6.32 15.61
CA TRP A 263 13.36 -5.01 16.13
C TRP A 263 13.07 -3.90 15.12
N LEU A 264 13.43 -4.09 13.84
CA LEU A 264 13.16 -3.11 12.78
C LEU A 264 11.67 -2.82 12.60
N ILE A 265 10.84 -3.87 12.60
CA ILE A 265 9.38 -3.74 12.49
C ILE A 265 8.85 -2.97 13.71
N MET A 266 9.21 -3.37 14.93
CA MET A 266 8.72 -2.73 16.16
C MET A 266 9.16 -1.27 16.28
N GLU A 267 10.39 -0.96 15.86
CA GLU A 267 10.92 0.41 15.85
C GLU A 267 10.22 1.30 14.81
N SER A 268 9.84 0.72 13.66
CA SER A 268 9.32 1.47 12.52
C SER A 268 7.79 1.52 12.44
N HIS A 269 7.08 0.54 13.00
CA HIS A 269 5.64 0.37 12.83
C HIS A 269 4.95 0.03 14.17
N LYS A 270 4.69 1.06 14.98
CA LYS A 270 4.05 0.97 16.31
C LYS A 270 2.55 0.72 16.24
N GLU A 271 1.90 1.16 15.17
CA GLU A 271 0.47 0.95 14.93
C GLU A 271 0.19 -0.39 14.20
N PHE A 272 1.21 -1.25 14.06
CA PHE A 272 1.07 -2.54 13.40
C PHE A 272 0.08 -3.45 14.12
N LYS A 273 -0.87 -4.02 13.39
CA LYS A 273 -1.85 -4.94 13.97
C LYS A 273 -1.21 -6.20 14.58
N GLY A 274 -0.09 -6.66 14.02
CA GLY A 274 0.66 -7.82 14.52
C GLY A 274 1.69 -7.48 15.60
N TYR A 275 1.71 -6.25 16.15
CA TYR A 275 2.76 -5.78 17.04
C TYR A 275 2.95 -6.67 18.28
N GLN A 276 1.86 -7.03 18.97
CA GLN A 276 1.95 -7.85 20.20
C GLN A 276 2.56 -9.22 19.91
N ASN A 277 2.09 -9.90 18.88
CA ASN A 277 2.62 -11.20 18.48
C ASN A 277 4.11 -11.12 18.11
N ILE A 278 4.57 -10.04 17.48
CA ILE A 278 6.00 -9.84 17.21
C ILE A 278 6.76 -9.60 18.52
N SER A 279 6.24 -8.75 19.40
CA SER A 279 6.87 -8.40 20.68
C SER A 279 7.10 -9.62 21.57
N ASP A 280 6.16 -10.57 21.60
CA ASP A 280 6.26 -11.78 22.41
C ASP A 280 7.41 -12.69 21.91
N VAL A 281 7.46 -12.94 20.60
CA VAL A 281 8.54 -13.76 19.99
C VAL A 281 9.87 -13.04 20.09
N PHE A 282 9.90 -11.72 19.86
CA PHE A 282 11.09 -10.89 20.00
C PHE A 282 11.69 -11.00 21.41
N SER A 283 10.86 -10.96 22.44
CA SER A 283 11.31 -11.07 23.84
C SER A 283 11.91 -12.45 24.13
N GLN A 284 11.29 -13.52 23.63
CA GLN A 284 11.81 -14.88 23.78
C GLN A 284 13.19 -15.05 23.11
N ILE A 285 13.35 -14.57 21.88
CA ILE A 285 14.64 -14.57 21.18
C ILE A 285 15.65 -13.69 21.92
N ALA A 286 15.23 -12.55 22.47
CA ALA A 286 16.12 -11.67 23.22
C ALA A 286 16.68 -12.31 24.50
N GLU A 287 15.96 -13.26 25.12
CA GLU A 287 16.43 -13.98 26.30
C GLU A 287 17.52 -15.02 25.97
N THR A 288 17.56 -15.52 24.74
CA THR A 288 18.54 -16.53 24.29
C THR A 288 19.82 -15.90 23.74
N LEU A 289 19.75 -14.70 23.17
CA LEU A 289 20.88 -14.04 22.52
C LEU A 289 21.79 -13.29 23.49
N SER A 290 23.10 -13.30 23.23
CA SER A 290 24.05 -12.43 23.91
C SER A 290 23.88 -10.96 23.48
N GLU A 291 24.40 -10.01 24.27
CA GLU A 291 24.39 -8.59 23.87
C GLU A 291 25.16 -8.32 22.57
N THR A 292 26.18 -9.13 22.27
CA THR A 292 26.93 -9.04 21.00
C THR A 292 26.05 -9.49 19.83
N ASP A 293 25.29 -10.57 20.00
CA ASP A 293 24.38 -11.07 18.98
C ASP A 293 23.22 -10.12 18.72
N LYS A 294 22.64 -9.54 19.79
CA LYS A 294 21.60 -8.50 19.65
C LYS A 294 22.12 -7.28 18.89
N ALA A 295 23.36 -6.86 19.14
CA ALA A 295 23.98 -5.77 18.40
C ALA A 295 24.19 -6.14 16.92
N ALA A 296 24.63 -7.37 16.63
CA ALA A 296 24.77 -7.86 15.26
C ALA A 296 23.42 -7.91 14.51
N GLY A 297 22.35 -8.40 15.16
CA GLY A 297 21.00 -8.40 14.59
C GLY A 297 20.49 -7.01 14.26
N LYS A 298 20.71 -6.03 15.15
CA LYS A 298 20.37 -4.62 14.88
C LYS A 298 21.19 -4.03 13.74
N ALA A 299 22.47 -4.37 13.63
CA ALA A 299 23.31 -3.93 12.52
C ALA A 299 22.83 -4.51 11.17
N PHE A 300 22.50 -5.80 11.14
CA PHE A 300 21.86 -6.45 9.99
C PHE A 300 20.56 -5.72 9.58
N ALA A 301 19.70 -5.42 10.55
CA ALA A 301 18.44 -4.75 10.30
C ALA A 301 18.58 -3.31 9.79
N GLN A 302 19.59 -2.58 10.28
CA GLN A 302 19.91 -1.25 9.79
C GLN A 302 20.42 -1.28 8.35
N GLU A 303 21.25 -2.27 8.02
CA GLU A 303 21.70 -2.49 6.64
C GLU A 303 20.52 -2.86 5.74
N TRP A 304 19.63 -3.74 6.20
CA TRP A 304 18.39 -4.09 5.50
C TRP A 304 17.57 -2.84 5.16
N LYS A 305 17.33 -1.97 6.13
CA LYS A 305 16.60 -0.69 5.93
C LYS A 305 17.28 0.22 4.91
N ARG A 306 18.61 0.15 4.77
CA ARG A 306 19.39 0.98 3.84
C ARG A 306 19.33 0.45 2.40
N THR A 307 19.26 -0.86 2.23
CA THR A 307 19.35 -1.51 0.91
C THR A 307 18.00 -1.81 0.27
N HIS A 308 16.90 -1.77 1.03
CA HIS A 308 15.56 -2.07 0.53
C HIS A 308 14.69 -0.81 0.35
N PRO A 309 13.59 -0.90 -0.43
CA PRO A 309 12.58 0.16 -0.49
C PRO A 309 12.01 0.50 0.89
N PRO A 310 11.34 1.65 1.08
CA PRO A 310 10.66 1.96 2.32
C PRO A 310 9.65 0.87 2.71
N MET A 311 9.62 0.48 3.99
CA MET A 311 8.69 -0.53 4.49
C MET A 311 7.25 -0.07 4.27
N SER A 312 6.35 -0.98 3.88
CA SER A 312 4.94 -0.67 3.63
C SER A 312 4.04 -1.86 3.98
N GLU A 313 2.76 -1.57 4.26
CA GLU A 313 1.70 -2.58 4.34
C GLU A 313 1.10 -2.95 2.97
N TYR A 314 1.50 -2.25 1.89
CA TYR A 314 0.97 -2.41 0.54
C TYR A 314 -0.56 -2.53 0.50
N ARG A 315 -1.24 -1.65 1.23
CA ARG A 315 -2.71 -1.60 1.30
C ARG A 315 -3.29 -1.39 -0.10
N LEU A 316 -4.42 -2.06 -0.38
CA LEU A 316 -5.16 -1.83 -1.62
C LEU A 316 -5.63 -0.37 -1.65
N THR A 317 -5.58 0.22 -2.83
CA THR A 317 -6.06 1.58 -3.05
C THR A 317 -7.59 1.63 -2.99
N TYR A 318 -8.22 0.58 -3.53
CA TYR A 318 -9.67 0.45 -3.64
C TYR A 318 -10.22 -0.63 -2.70
N SER A 319 -11.49 -1.01 -2.89
CA SER A 319 -12.20 -1.88 -1.96
C SER A 319 -11.50 -3.24 -1.82
N ASP A 320 -11.36 -3.74 -0.60
CA ASP A 320 -10.88 -5.11 -0.37
C ASP A 320 -12.01 -6.08 -0.79
N PRO A 321 -11.79 -6.97 -1.76
CA PRO A 321 -12.82 -7.89 -2.23
C PRO A 321 -13.14 -9.05 -1.25
N ARG A 322 -12.49 -9.08 -0.08
CA ARG A 322 -12.61 -10.13 0.96
C ARG A 322 -13.73 -9.90 1.97
#